data_AF-A0A381TLD5-F1
#
_entry.id   AF-A0A381TLD5-F1
#
_cell.length_a   1.000
_cell.length_b   1.000
_cell.length_c   1.000
_cell.angle_alpha   90.00
_cell.angle_beta   90.00
_cell.angle_gamma   90.00
#
_symmetry.space_group_name_H-M   'P 1'
#
loop_
_entity.id
_entity.type
_entity.pdbx_description
1 polymer ?
#
loop_
_entity_poly.entity_id
_entity_poly.type
_entity_poly.pdbx_seq_one_letter_code
_entity_poly.pdbx_strand_id
1 'polypeptide(L)'
;MKKLFFLGITFALAIILGFNAHAAGDAAKGKAAYAVCLACHGADGMGNKALNSPQIAGQSTWYLERQLKNFKSGIRGANPKDTYGMQMRPMALTLPSDQAVADMAAYVSSLPIKAVSSTVKGDAAAGKTAYMLCQSCHGPAGGGNAALNSPRLAGQHDWYMVRQIKNFKAGIRGTKAGDTYGAQMRPMAMTLADEETINNVAAYIATFK
;
A
#
# COMPACT_ATOMS: atom_id res chain seq x y z
N MET A 1 -36.18 -1.59 -70.33
CA MET A 1 -34.83 -1.95 -69.85
C MET A 1 -34.58 -1.22 -68.54
N LYS A 2 -34.62 -1.94 -67.41
CA LYS A 2 -34.51 -1.41 -66.04
C LYS A 2 -33.06 -1.06 -65.75
N LYS A 3 -32.78 0.14 -65.22
CA LYS A 3 -31.52 0.45 -64.55
C LYS A 3 -31.83 0.98 -63.15
N LEU A 4 -31.76 0.09 -62.17
CA LEU A 4 -31.53 0.44 -60.76
C LEU A 4 -30.02 0.56 -60.59
N PHE A 5 -29.54 1.65 -59.98
CA PHE A 5 -28.24 1.66 -59.31
C PHE A 5 -28.40 2.26 -57.92
N PHE A 6 -27.94 1.48 -56.95
CA PHE A 6 -28.10 1.64 -55.50
C PHE A 6 -27.31 2.84 -54.99
N LEU A 7 -27.97 3.69 -54.20
CA LEU A 7 -27.33 4.67 -53.33
C LEU A 7 -26.80 3.91 -52.09
N GLY A 8 -25.49 3.65 -52.04
CA GLY A 8 -24.84 3.04 -50.88
C GLY A 8 -24.64 4.07 -49.78
N ILE A 9 -25.44 3.98 -48.70
CA ILE A 9 -25.21 4.72 -47.46
C ILE A 9 -24.19 3.93 -46.64
N THR A 10 -22.94 4.39 -46.62
CA THR A 10 -21.90 3.89 -45.71
C THR A 10 -22.12 4.46 -44.31
N PHE A 11 -22.71 3.66 -43.43
CA PHE A 11 -22.84 3.97 -42.00
C PHE A 11 -21.50 3.66 -41.31
N ALA A 12 -20.65 4.68 -41.12
CA ALA A 12 -19.41 4.55 -40.37
C ALA A 12 -19.73 4.48 -38.86
N LEU A 13 -19.73 3.28 -38.29
CA LEU A 13 -19.89 3.05 -36.87
C LEU A 13 -18.59 3.44 -36.14
N ALA A 14 -18.56 4.63 -35.55
CA ALA A 14 -17.46 5.07 -34.70
C ALA A 14 -17.46 4.26 -33.40
N ILE A 15 -16.55 3.29 -33.29
CA ILE A 15 -16.27 2.58 -32.04
C ILE A 15 -15.53 3.56 -31.12
N ILE A 16 -16.27 4.19 -30.21
CA ILE A 16 -15.68 4.94 -29.10
C ILE A 16 -15.07 3.90 -28.15
N LEU A 17 -13.78 3.62 -28.31
CA LEU A 17 -12.98 2.95 -27.30
C LEU A 17 -12.96 3.87 -26.07
N GLY A 18 -13.85 3.59 -25.12
CA GLY A 18 -13.84 4.22 -23.81
C GLY A 18 -12.57 3.81 -23.07
N PHE A 19 -11.50 4.58 -23.26
CA PHE A 19 -10.37 4.58 -22.35
C PHE A 19 -10.92 5.02 -20.99
N ASN A 20 -11.05 4.09 -20.06
CA ASN A 20 -11.26 4.39 -18.66
C ASN A 20 -9.97 5.05 -18.13
N ALA A 21 -9.80 6.33 -18.45
CA ALA A 21 -8.82 7.18 -17.80
C ALA A 21 -9.22 7.24 -16.33
N HIS A 22 -8.49 6.52 -15.47
CA HIS A 22 -8.54 6.79 -14.04
C HIS A 22 -8.11 8.25 -13.87
N ALA A 23 -9.06 9.11 -13.49
CA ALA A 23 -8.72 10.50 -13.21
C ALA A 23 -7.73 10.52 -12.04
N ALA A 24 -6.69 11.36 -12.16
CA ALA A 24 -5.76 11.58 -11.07
C ALA A 24 -6.50 12.02 -9.81
N GLY A 25 -6.01 11.60 -8.63
CA GLY A 25 -6.62 11.98 -7.36
C GLY A 25 -6.50 13.48 -7.07
N ASP A 26 -7.54 14.05 -6.47
CA ASP A 26 -7.61 15.44 -6.00
C ASP A 26 -7.24 15.50 -4.50
N ALA A 27 -6.06 16.02 -4.20
CA ALA A 27 -5.55 16.11 -2.82
C ALA A 27 -6.39 17.04 -1.93
N ALA A 28 -7.10 18.04 -2.47
CA ALA A 28 -7.95 18.92 -1.67
C ALA A 28 -9.21 18.17 -1.19
N LYS A 29 -9.82 17.38 -2.08
CA LYS A 29 -10.92 16.47 -1.70
C LYS A 29 -10.47 15.38 -0.74
N GLY A 30 -9.28 14.81 -0.98
CA GLY A 30 -8.67 13.84 -0.08
C GLY A 30 -8.46 14.40 1.33
N LYS A 31 -7.97 15.64 1.45
CA LYS A 31 -7.80 16.34 2.73
C LYS A 31 -9.11 16.49 3.49
N ALA A 32 -10.19 16.86 2.79
CA ALA A 32 -11.51 16.99 3.41
C ALA A 32 -12.01 15.63 3.95
N ALA A 33 -11.81 14.55 3.19
CA ALA A 33 -12.18 13.20 3.61
C ALA A 33 -11.29 12.61 4.72
N TYR A 34 -10.06 13.11 4.89
CA TYR A 34 -9.07 12.58 5.84
C TYR A 34 -9.45 12.79 7.32
N ALA A 35 -10.47 13.61 7.59
CA ALA A 35 -10.94 13.92 8.94
C ALA A 35 -11.21 12.67 9.80
N VAL A 36 -11.70 11.58 9.20
CA VAL A 36 -11.95 10.31 9.93
C VAL A 36 -10.68 9.49 10.16
N CYS A 37 -9.64 9.71 9.37
CA CYS A 37 -8.38 8.96 9.40
C CYS A 37 -7.41 9.50 10.47
N LEU A 38 -7.46 10.81 10.74
CA LEU A 38 -6.51 11.48 11.64
C LEU A 38 -6.55 10.94 13.07
N ALA A 39 -7.69 10.41 13.53
CA ALA A 39 -7.82 9.87 14.88
C ALA A 39 -6.84 8.71 15.15
N CYS A 40 -6.51 7.96 14.09
CA CYS A 40 -5.62 6.81 14.14
C CYS A 40 -4.25 7.13 13.52
N HIS A 41 -4.24 7.79 12.36
CA HIS A 41 -3.01 8.04 11.61
C HIS A 41 -2.34 9.39 11.91
N GLY A 42 -2.96 10.24 12.74
CA GLY A 42 -2.48 11.58 13.04
C GLY A 42 -2.77 12.59 11.92
N ALA A 43 -2.82 13.88 12.27
CA ALA A 43 -3.05 14.95 11.29
C ALA A 43 -1.91 15.07 10.26
N ASP A 44 -0.71 14.63 10.62
CA ASP A 44 0.47 14.59 9.76
C ASP A 44 0.73 13.22 9.14
N GLY A 45 -0.15 12.24 9.35
CA GLY A 45 -0.02 10.88 8.80
C GLY A 45 1.11 10.07 9.42
N MET A 46 1.65 10.47 10.59
CA MET A 46 2.77 9.78 11.24
C MET A 46 2.37 8.56 12.07
N GLY A 47 1.09 8.25 12.18
CA GLY A 47 0.58 7.10 12.91
C GLY A 47 0.47 7.32 14.41
N ASN A 48 -0.03 6.30 15.09
CA ASN A 48 -0.17 6.27 16.54
C ASN A 48 0.13 4.84 17.03
N LYS A 49 1.26 4.67 17.74
CA LYS A 49 1.72 3.36 18.23
C LYS A 49 0.73 2.75 19.25
N ALA A 50 0.10 3.57 20.10
CA ALA A 50 -0.86 3.08 21.09
C ALA A 50 -2.11 2.47 20.41
N LEU A 51 -2.48 3.00 19.24
CA LEU A 51 -3.57 2.47 18.41
C LEU A 51 -3.08 1.46 17.37
N ASN A 52 -1.78 1.14 17.33
CA ASN A 52 -1.19 0.26 16.33
C ASN A 52 -1.40 0.72 14.87
N SER A 53 -1.57 2.02 14.69
CA SER A 53 -1.81 2.69 13.42
C SER A 53 -0.50 3.16 12.81
N PRO A 54 -0.10 2.64 11.63
CA PRO A 54 1.20 2.96 11.05
C PRO A 54 1.26 4.39 10.53
N GLN A 55 2.49 4.82 10.27
CA GLN A 55 2.76 5.98 9.44
C GLN A 55 2.25 5.70 8.02
N ILE A 56 1.65 6.70 7.37
CA ILE A 56 1.15 6.62 5.99
C ILE A 56 1.60 7.80 5.12
N ALA A 57 2.11 8.87 5.73
CA ALA A 57 2.58 10.07 5.04
C ALA A 57 3.59 9.78 3.92
N GLY A 58 3.48 10.46 2.79
CA GLY A 58 4.47 10.35 1.70
C GLY A 58 4.60 8.97 1.07
N GLN A 59 3.72 8.01 1.43
CA GLN A 59 3.66 6.71 0.78
C GLN A 59 3.08 6.88 -0.62
N SER A 60 3.55 6.08 -1.57
CA SER A 60 3.17 6.24 -2.97
C SER A 60 1.67 6.03 -3.19
N THR A 61 1.07 6.88 -4.03
CA THR A 61 -0.36 6.84 -4.40
C THR A 61 -0.81 5.46 -4.84
N TRP A 62 -0.08 4.82 -5.77
CA TRP A 62 -0.40 3.47 -6.27
C TRP A 62 -0.45 2.42 -5.16
N TYR A 63 0.40 2.53 -4.14
CA TYR A 63 0.41 1.60 -3.02
C TYR A 63 -0.77 1.87 -2.09
N LEU A 64 -1.01 3.14 -1.76
CA LEU A 64 -2.12 3.56 -0.90
C LEU A 64 -3.46 3.16 -1.50
N GLU A 65 -3.69 3.43 -2.79
CA GLU A 65 -4.90 3.02 -3.51
C GLU A 65 -5.09 1.51 -3.45
N ARG A 66 -4.04 0.74 -3.75
CA ARG A 66 -4.08 -0.72 -3.67
C ARG A 66 -4.41 -1.20 -2.27
N GLN A 67 -3.81 -0.63 -1.23
CA GLN A 67 -4.09 -1.04 0.15
C GLN A 67 -5.51 -0.70 0.57
N LEU A 68 -6.01 0.49 0.25
CA LEU A 68 -7.39 0.89 0.53
C LEU A 68 -8.38 -0.03 -0.19
N LYS A 69 -8.16 -0.32 -1.48
CA LYS A 69 -8.95 -1.30 -2.24
C LYS A 69 -8.90 -2.70 -1.62
N ASN A 70 -7.72 -3.17 -1.18
CA ASN A 70 -7.57 -4.46 -0.51
C ASN A 70 -8.32 -4.52 0.84
N PHE A 71 -8.37 -3.43 1.60
CA PHE A 71 -9.18 -3.37 2.82
C PHE A 71 -10.68 -3.41 2.49
N LYS A 72 -11.13 -2.63 1.49
CA LYS A 72 -12.54 -2.63 1.02
C LYS A 72 -12.99 -4.01 0.57
N SER A 73 -12.19 -4.71 -0.23
CA SER A 73 -12.51 -6.06 -0.73
C SER A 73 -12.29 -7.18 0.29
N GLY A 74 -11.62 -6.90 1.42
CA GLY A 74 -11.34 -7.90 2.46
C GLY A 74 -10.15 -8.80 2.15
N ILE A 75 -9.38 -8.47 1.11
CA ILE A 75 -8.06 -9.07 0.87
C ILE A 75 -7.14 -8.79 2.07
N ARG A 76 -7.26 -7.61 2.69
CA ARG A 76 -6.57 -7.22 3.92
C ARG A 76 -7.60 -6.88 5.01
N GLY A 77 -7.30 -7.21 6.27
CA GLY A 77 -8.17 -6.88 7.40
C GLY A 77 -9.47 -7.70 7.51
N ALA A 78 -9.64 -8.81 6.77
CA ALA A 78 -10.76 -9.74 6.98
C ALA A 78 -10.33 -11.06 7.65
N ASN A 79 -9.03 -11.33 7.76
CA ASN A 79 -8.54 -12.48 8.50
C ASN A 79 -8.75 -12.24 10.01
N PRO A 80 -9.37 -13.17 10.77
CA PRO A 80 -9.57 -12.99 12.22
C PRO A 80 -8.29 -12.77 13.03
N LYS A 81 -7.13 -13.19 12.49
CA LYS A 81 -5.81 -12.97 13.11
C LYS A 81 -5.18 -11.62 12.74
N ASP A 82 -5.79 -10.83 11.85
CA ASP A 82 -5.33 -9.48 11.48
C ASP A 82 -5.97 -8.42 12.39
N THR A 83 -5.77 -8.54 13.71
CA THR A 83 -6.45 -7.74 14.75
C THR A 83 -6.47 -6.24 14.44
N TYR A 84 -5.33 -5.68 14.04
CA TYR A 84 -5.21 -4.26 13.73
C TYR A 84 -5.62 -3.92 12.29
N GLY A 85 -5.47 -4.85 11.34
CA GLY A 85 -5.98 -4.66 9.98
C GLY A 85 -7.50 -4.63 9.91
N MET A 86 -8.18 -5.37 10.79
CA MET A 86 -9.65 -5.37 10.90
C MET A 86 -10.21 -3.99 11.22
N GLN A 87 -9.48 -3.17 12.00
CA GLN A 87 -9.88 -1.79 12.32
C GLN A 87 -9.90 -0.89 11.08
N MET A 88 -9.04 -1.14 10.09
CA MET A 88 -8.95 -0.31 8.87
C MET A 88 -10.00 -0.66 7.81
N ARG A 89 -10.59 -1.86 7.86
CA ARG A 89 -11.62 -2.27 6.89
C ARG A 89 -12.86 -1.36 6.88
N PRO A 90 -13.55 -1.09 8.01
CA PRO A 90 -14.68 -0.16 8.01
C PRO A 90 -14.27 1.25 7.61
N MET A 91 -13.06 1.69 7.96
CA MET A 91 -12.54 2.99 7.55
C MET A 91 -12.35 3.10 6.03
N ALA A 92 -11.84 2.05 5.38
CA ALA A 92 -11.71 2.05 3.94
C ALA A 92 -13.07 2.05 3.22
N LEU A 93 -14.10 1.49 3.84
CA LEU A 93 -15.47 1.47 3.31
C LEU A 93 -16.18 2.83 3.39
N THR A 94 -15.70 3.79 4.20
CA THR A 94 -16.26 5.16 4.21
C THR A 94 -15.90 5.95 2.94
N LEU A 95 -14.93 5.49 2.15
CA LEU A 95 -14.60 6.07 0.86
C LEU A 95 -15.61 5.55 -0.17
N PRO A 96 -16.52 6.38 -0.73
CA PRO A 96 -17.68 5.88 -1.47
C PRO A 96 -17.36 5.38 -2.88
N SER A 97 -16.21 5.75 -3.45
CA SER A 97 -15.88 5.45 -4.84
C SER A 97 -14.38 5.23 -5.03
N ASP A 98 -13.99 4.74 -6.21
CA ASP A 98 -12.59 4.65 -6.60
C ASP A 98 -11.93 6.04 -6.71
N GLN A 99 -12.70 7.06 -7.13
CA GLN A 99 -12.22 8.44 -7.11
C GLN A 99 -11.91 8.90 -5.68
N ALA A 100 -12.77 8.60 -4.70
CA ALA A 100 -12.50 8.95 -3.30
C ALA A 100 -11.25 8.24 -2.75
N VAL A 101 -10.95 7.02 -3.22
CA VAL A 101 -9.72 6.30 -2.90
C VAL A 101 -8.50 7.00 -3.53
N ALA A 102 -8.59 7.41 -4.79
CA ALA A 102 -7.53 8.16 -5.47
C ALA A 102 -7.27 9.52 -4.81
N ASP A 103 -8.33 10.28 -4.48
CA ASP A 103 -8.25 11.57 -3.78
C ASP A 103 -7.56 11.41 -2.41
N MET A 104 -7.97 10.39 -1.64
CA MET A 104 -7.35 10.06 -0.35
C MET A 104 -5.87 9.73 -0.49
N ALA A 105 -5.52 8.89 -1.47
CA ALA A 105 -4.14 8.51 -1.73
C ALA A 105 -3.29 9.71 -2.16
N ALA A 106 -3.83 10.59 -3.01
CA ALA A 106 -3.17 11.83 -3.43
C ALA A 106 -2.87 12.75 -2.24
N TYR A 107 -3.84 12.94 -1.33
CA TYR A 107 -3.62 13.74 -0.13
C TYR A 107 -2.57 13.12 0.80
N VAL A 108 -2.71 11.84 1.16
CA VAL A 108 -1.79 11.17 2.09
C VAL A 108 -0.37 11.10 1.52
N SER A 109 -0.23 10.87 0.21
CA SER A 109 1.06 10.90 -0.49
C SER A 109 1.72 12.28 -0.50
N SER A 110 0.96 13.37 -0.30
CA SER A 110 1.50 14.73 -0.23
C SER A 110 2.02 15.11 1.16
N LEU A 111 1.69 14.33 2.19
CA LEU A 111 2.12 14.61 3.56
C LEU A 111 3.63 14.39 3.72
N PRO A 112 4.32 15.25 4.47
CA PRO A 112 5.76 15.15 4.67
C PRO A 112 6.13 13.92 5.50
N ILE A 113 7.17 13.21 5.08
CA ILE A 113 7.75 12.11 5.84
C ILE A 113 8.64 12.69 6.93
N LYS A 114 8.47 12.23 8.16
CA LYS A 114 9.36 12.55 9.28
C LYS A 114 10.13 11.30 9.68
N ALA A 115 11.36 11.50 10.16
CA ALA A 115 12.13 10.40 10.72
C ALA A 115 11.41 9.81 11.93
N VAL A 116 11.39 8.49 12.02
CA VAL A 116 10.87 7.75 13.18
C VAL A 116 12.05 7.19 13.97
N SER A 117 11.92 7.18 15.29
CA SER A 117 12.93 6.55 16.14
C SER A 117 12.75 5.03 16.14
N SER A 118 13.86 4.30 16.23
CA SER A 118 13.83 2.86 16.49
C SER A 118 13.23 2.60 17.87
N THR A 119 12.31 1.64 17.95
CA THR A 119 11.63 1.17 19.16
C THR A 119 11.73 -0.34 19.37
N VAL A 120 12.18 -1.10 18.36
CA VAL A 120 12.42 -2.53 18.41
C VAL A 120 13.90 -2.77 18.72
N LYS A 121 14.17 -3.68 19.66
CA LYS A 121 15.53 -4.12 19.96
C LYS A 121 16.00 -5.08 18.86
N GLY A 122 16.97 -4.65 18.05
CA GLY A 122 17.62 -5.46 17.02
C GLY A 122 19.00 -4.91 16.67
N ASP A 123 19.85 -5.76 16.13
CA ASP A 123 21.16 -5.40 15.57
C ASP A 123 21.00 -4.93 14.12
N ALA A 124 21.19 -3.63 13.89
CA ALA A 124 21.08 -3.02 12.58
C ALA A 124 22.19 -3.49 11.60
N ALA A 125 23.36 -3.91 12.09
CA ALA A 125 24.43 -4.45 11.24
C ALA A 125 24.06 -5.85 10.72
N ALA A 126 23.55 -6.72 11.60
CA ALA A 126 22.98 -8.01 11.18
C ALA A 126 21.76 -7.80 10.26
N GLY A 127 20.92 -6.81 10.58
CA GLY A 127 19.76 -6.42 9.77
C GLY A 127 20.12 -5.97 8.35
N LYS A 128 21.23 -5.23 8.20
CA LYS A 128 21.77 -4.83 6.89
C LYS A 128 22.08 -6.05 6.02
N THR A 129 22.72 -7.07 6.59
CA THR A 129 23.01 -8.31 5.87
C THR A 129 21.73 -9.01 5.44
N ALA A 130 20.74 -9.13 6.33
CA ALA A 130 19.44 -9.73 5.99
C ALA A 130 18.68 -8.92 4.91
N TYR A 131 18.77 -7.59 4.93
CA TYR A 131 18.10 -6.70 3.98
C TYR A 131 18.65 -6.79 2.54
N MET A 132 19.84 -7.37 2.32
CA MET A 132 20.44 -7.50 0.99
C MET A 132 19.53 -8.23 -0.01
N LEU A 133 18.67 -9.13 0.45
CA LEU A 133 17.67 -9.80 -0.39
C LEU A 133 16.45 -8.91 -0.67
N CYS A 134 16.12 -8.01 0.25
CA CYS A 134 14.96 -7.12 0.17
C CYS A 134 15.20 -5.92 -0.75
N GLN A 135 16.44 -5.42 -0.81
CA GLN A 135 16.78 -4.20 -1.54
C GLN A 135 16.59 -4.30 -3.06
N SER A 136 16.59 -5.50 -3.64
CA SER A 136 16.33 -5.70 -5.08
C SER A 136 14.94 -5.22 -5.48
N CYS A 137 13.98 -5.33 -4.56
CA CYS A 137 12.60 -4.89 -4.74
C CYS A 137 12.32 -3.56 -4.03
N HIS A 138 12.78 -3.39 -2.80
CA HIS A 138 12.47 -2.20 -1.99
C HIS A 138 13.50 -1.06 -2.12
N GLY A 139 14.57 -1.27 -2.88
CA GLY A 139 15.67 -0.32 -3.06
C GLY A 139 16.68 -0.36 -1.90
N PRO A 140 17.94 0.06 -2.15
CA PRO A 140 19.02 0.02 -1.16
C PRO A 140 18.76 0.87 0.08
N ALA A 141 17.98 1.94 -0.05
CA ALA A 141 17.57 2.81 1.05
C ALA A 141 16.05 2.73 1.34
N GLY A 142 15.37 1.65 0.92
CA GLY A 142 13.96 1.45 1.21
C GLY A 142 13.00 2.42 0.49
N GLY A 143 13.42 3.03 -0.62
CA GLY A 143 12.59 3.96 -1.40
C GLY A 143 11.40 3.32 -2.13
N GLY A 144 11.39 1.99 -2.25
CA GLY A 144 10.42 1.24 -3.04
C GLY A 144 10.76 1.18 -4.53
N ASN A 145 9.99 0.39 -5.27
CA ASN A 145 10.07 0.26 -6.72
C ASN A 145 8.66 0.03 -7.28
N ALA A 146 8.15 1.02 -8.02
CA ALA A 146 6.80 0.97 -8.59
C ALA A 146 6.65 -0.12 -9.66
N ALA A 147 7.68 -0.35 -10.49
CA ALA A 147 7.66 -1.39 -11.51
C ALA A 147 7.54 -2.79 -10.90
N LEU A 148 8.14 -2.99 -9.72
CA LEU A 148 8.06 -4.23 -8.95
C LEU A 148 6.95 -4.20 -7.89
N ASN A 149 6.08 -3.18 -7.89
CA ASN A 149 4.95 -3.06 -6.95
C ASN A 149 5.35 -3.13 -5.46
N SER A 150 6.59 -2.75 -5.18
CA SER A 150 7.26 -2.86 -3.89
C SER A 150 7.27 -1.51 -3.20
N PRO A 151 6.53 -1.34 -2.08
CA PRO A 151 6.33 -0.03 -1.47
C PRO A 151 7.60 0.54 -0.86
N ARG A 152 7.58 1.86 -0.64
CA ARG A 152 8.54 2.54 0.23
C ARG A 152 8.45 1.96 1.65
N LEU A 153 9.60 1.61 2.20
CA LEU A 153 9.80 1.18 3.58
C LEU A 153 10.42 2.28 4.45
N ALA A 154 11.19 3.19 3.85
CA ALA A 154 11.85 4.29 4.55
C ALA A 154 10.86 5.24 5.23
N GLY A 155 11.16 5.63 6.48
CA GLY A 155 10.30 6.47 7.31
C GLY A 155 9.14 5.72 8.00
N GLN A 156 9.02 4.40 7.82
CA GLN A 156 8.01 3.60 8.51
C GLN A 156 8.51 3.11 9.87
N HIS A 157 7.58 2.98 10.83
CA HIS A 157 7.88 2.45 12.14
C HIS A 157 8.32 0.98 12.11
N ASP A 158 9.37 0.67 12.86
CA ASP A 158 9.92 -0.69 12.98
C ASP A 158 8.93 -1.69 13.58
N TRP A 159 8.16 -1.31 14.59
CA TRP A 159 7.13 -2.16 15.17
C TRP A 159 6.07 -2.56 14.14
N TYR A 160 5.76 -1.66 13.20
CA TYR A 160 4.85 -1.97 12.11
C TYR A 160 5.51 -2.89 11.09
N MET A 161 6.79 -2.66 10.76
CA MET A 161 7.58 -3.54 9.89
C MET A 161 7.60 -4.98 10.42
N VAL A 162 7.97 -5.16 11.70
CA VAL A 162 7.95 -6.46 12.39
C VAL A 162 6.58 -7.12 12.26
N ARG A 163 5.50 -6.38 12.56
CA ARG A 163 4.13 -6.90 12.42
C ARG A 163 3.80 -7.32 11.00
N GLN A 164 4.16 -6.53 9.98
CA GLN A 164 3.82 -6.86 8.60
C GLN A 164 4.60 -8.08 8.11
N ILE A 165 5.88 -8.19 8.44
CA ILE A 165 6.70 -9.36 8.13
C ILE A 165 6.09 -10.61 8.80
N LYS A 166 5.76 -10.54 10.10
CA LYS A 166 5.09 -11.64 10.82
C LYS A 166 3.75 -12.01 10.17
N ASN A 167 2.95 -11.03 9.73
CA ASN A 167 1.68 -11.28 9.04
C ASN A 167 1.86 -11.99 7.69
N PHE A 168 2.89 -11.65 6.90
CA PHE A 168 3.19 -12.36 5.66
C PHE A 168 3.70 -13.79 5.94
N LYS A 169 4.65 -13.94 6.89
CA LYS A 169 5.19 -15.23 7.31
C LYS A 169 4.08 -16.19 7.79
N ALA A 170 3.13 -15.68 8.56
CA ALA A 170 1.98 -16.44 9.07
C ALA A 170 0.83 -16.63 8.05
N GLY A 171 0.94 -16.08 6.84
CA GLY A 171 -0.12 -16.13 5.82
C GLY A 171 -1.38 -15.33 6.18
N ILE A 172 -1.31 -14.42 7.15
CA ILE A 172 -2.37 -13.45 7.45
C ILE A 172 -2.53 -12.46 6.29
N ARG A 173 -1.42 -12.11 5.63
CA ARG A 173 -1.37 -11.38 4.37
C ARG A 173 -0.75 -12.24 3.26
N GLY A 174 -1.14 -12.02 2.00
CA GLY A 174 -0.57 -12.71 0.83
C GLY A 174 -1.12 -14.12 0.53
N THR A 175 -2.16 -14.58 1.23
CA THR A 175 -2.81 -15.89 0.98
C THR A 175 -4.12 -15.78 0.22
N LYS A 176 -4.79 -14.63 0.29
CA LYS A 176 -6.09 -14.41 -0.34
C LYS A 176 -5.95 -14.28 -1.85
N ALA A 177 -6.89 -14.87 -2.58
CA ALA A 177 -7.01 -14.67 -4.02
C ALA A 177 -7.10 -13.16 -4.33
N GLY A 178 -6.33 -12.69 -5.31
CA GLY A 178 -6.20 -11.27 -5.65
C GLY A 178 -5.09 -10.51 -4.90
N ASP A 179 -4.45 -11.08 -3.88
CA ASP A 179 -3.30 -10.45 -3.20
C ASP A 179 -1.96 -10.76 -3.90
N THR A 180 -1.86 -10.50 -5.21
CA THR A 180 -0.70 -10.90 -6.05
C THR A 180 0.63 -10.45 -5.45
N TYR A 181 0.74 -9.18 -5.05
CA TYR A 181 1.98 -8.63 -4.50
C TYR A 181 2.19 -8.99 -3.03
N GLY A 182 1.13 -9.28 -2.29
CA GLY A 182 1.26 -9.87 -0.96
C GLY A 182 1.79 -11.30 -1.03
N ALA A 183 1.34 -12.08 -2.02
CA ALA A 183 1.82 -13.45 -2.26
C ALA A 183 3.31 -13.45 -2.62
N GLN A 184 3.80 -12.46 -3.38
CA GLN A 184 5.22 -12.26 -3.65
C GLN A 184 6.04 -12.00 -2.37
N MET A 185 5.50 -11.26 -1.40
CA MET A 185 6.22 -10.95 -0.15
C MET A 185 6.30 -12.11 0.84
N ARG A 186 5.43 -13.13 0.71
CA ARG A 186 5.42 -14.27 1.63
C ARG A 186 6.72 -15.08 1.64
N PRO A 187 7.24 -15.59 0.51
CA PRO A 187 8.51 -16.33 0.52
C PRO A 187 9.66 -15.48 1.05
N MET A 188 9.67 -14.17 0.77
CA MET A 188 10.67 -13.24 1.32
C MET A 188 10.57 -13.11 2.85
N ALA A 189 9.36 -13.10 3.41
CA ALA A 189 9.19 -13.12 4.87
C ALA A 189 9.57 -14.47 5.50
N MET A 190 9.48 -15.57 4.74
CA MET A 190 9.87 -16.89 5.20
C MET A 190 11.39 -17.08 5.29
N THR A 191 12.20 -16.34 4.52
CA THR A 191 13.67 -16.42 4.60
C THR A 191 14.23 -15.88 5.91
N LEU A 192 13.48 -15.03 6.61
CA LEU A 192 13.85 -14.53 7.94
C LEU A 192 13.53 -15.63 8.96
N ALA A 193 14.54 -16.35 9.41
CA ALA A 193 14.39 -17.61 10.14
C ALA A 193 13.56 -17.47 11.42
N ASP A 194 13.90 -16.47 12.23
CA ASP A 194 13.40 -16.28 13.59
C ASP A 194 13.01 -14.82 13.87
N GLU A 195 12.51 -14.57 15.08
CA GLU A 195 12.11 -13.25 15.53
C GLU A 195 13.28 -12.27 15.63
N GLU A 196 14.47 -12.75 15.99
CA GLU A 196 15.67 -11.92 16.06
C GLU A 196 16.02 -11.35 14.68
N THR A 197 16.02 -12.20 13.65
CA THR A 197 16.29 -11.78 12.27
C THR A 197 15.25 -10.76 11.77
N ILE A 198 13.97 -10.94 12.13
CA ILE A 198 12.90 -9.99 11.82
C ILE A 198 13.13 -8.64 12.52
N ASN A 199 13.51 -8.66 13.79
CA ASN A 199 13.79 -7.45 14.56
C ASN A 199 15.03 -6.73 14.03
N ASN A 200 16.07 -7.47 13.65
CA ASN A 200 17.30 -6.92 13.07
C ASN A 200 17.00 -6.19 11.75
N VAL A 201 16.26 -6.80 10.82
CA VAL A 201 15.91 -6.14 9.55
C VAL A 201 14.99 -4.92 9.77
N ALA A 202 14.05 -4.99 10.72
CA ALA A 202 13.19 -3.85 11.04
C ALA A 202 13.99 -2.69 11.66
N ALA A 203 14.94 -2.99 12.56
CA ALA A 203 15.85 -2.01 13.14
C ALA A 203 16.75 -1.35 12.07
N TYR A 204 17.21 -2.12 11.08
CA TYR A 204 17.97 -1.58 9.95
C TYR A 204 17.11 -0.68 9.05
N ILE A 205 15.88 -1.09 8.71
CA ILE A 205 14.95 -0.28 7.90
C ILE A 205 14.65 1.07 8.59
N ALA A 206 14.54 1.09 9.92
CA ALA A 206 14.32 2.32 10.69
C ALA A 206 15.48 3.35 10.58
N THR A 207 16.64 2.95 10.05
CA THR A 207 17.75 3.88 9.77
C THR A 207 17.54 4.70 8.49
N PHE A 208 16.61 4.29 7.62
CA PHE A 208 16.32 4.98 6.36
C PHE A 208 15.50 6.26 6.58
N LYS A 209 15.76 7.28 5.76
CA LYS A 209 15.11 8.59 5.82
C LYS A 209 14.15 8.80 4.65
#